data_AF-A0A9C9XCR9-F1
#
_entry.id   AF-A0A9C9XCR9-F1
#
_cell.length_a   1.000
_cell.length_b   1.000
_cell.length_c   1.000
_cell.angle_alpha   90.00
_cell.angle_beta   90.00
_cell.angle_gamma   90.00
#
_symmetry.space_group_name_H-M   'P 1'
#
loop_
_entity.id
_entity.type
_entity.pdbx_description
1 polymer ?
#
loop_
_entity_poly.entity_id
_entity_poly.type
_entity_poly.pdbx_seq_one_letter_code
_entity_poly.pdbx_strand_id
1 'polypeptide(L)'
;MDYLGQLEKILESKYRLVSMETYDTDRVVDLFTQLSRFSNKAFYMSQPNAGMHRLGASHITIPRTQTAKDQLDHIENTRHFGIYILRDFNYALEDRKIVAQLKDIATSPDAKVVIFLSEFVDLPRELKPYTMRAKHQLKQAV
;
A
#
# COMPACT_ATOMS: atom_id res chain seq x y z
N MET A 1 -23.76 2.25 -0.27
CA MET A 1 -22.49 2.43 -1.02
C MET A 1 -21.58 1.30 -0.61
N ASP A 2 -21.35 0.36 -1.50
CA ASP A 2 -20.44 -0.76 -1.25
C ASP A 2 -19.00 -0.23 -1.07
N TYR A 3 -18.33 -0.66 0.00
CA TYR A 3 -16.99 -0.23 0.33
C TYR A 3 -15.95 -0.82 -0.63
N LEU A 4 -16.21 -2.03 -1.12
CA LEU A 4 -15.34 -2.69 -2.11
C LEU A 4 -15.24 -1.85 -3.39
N GLY A 5 -16.38 -1.33 -3.87
CA GLY A 5 -16.41 -0.40 -5.00
C GLY A 5 -15.73 0.97 -4.75
N GLN A 6 -15.56 1.39 -3.48
CA GLN A 6 -14.74 2.58 -3.18
C GLN A 6 -13.25 2.26 -3.28
N LEU A 7 -12.81 1.10 -2.78
CA LEU A 7 -11.44 0.63 -2.93
C LEU A 7 -11.06 0.46 -4.40
N GLU A 8 -11.96 -0.09 -5.22
CA GLU A 8 -11.74 -0.20 -6.67
C GLU A 8 -11.50 1.16 -7.32
N LYS A 9 -12.36 2.15 -7.06
CA LYS A 9 -12.19 3.52 -7.56
C LYS A 9 -10.86 4.15 -7.12
N ILE A 10 -10.41 3.85 -5.90
CA ILE A 10 -9.12 4.30 -5.40
C ILE A 10 -7.97 3.72 -6.23
N LEU A 11 -8.04 2.42 -6.54
CA LEU A 11 -7.04 1.69 -7.33
C LEU A 11 -7.06 2.03 -8.82
N GLU A 12 -8.16 2.61 -9.33
CA GLU A 12 -8.30 3.13 -10.68
C GLU A 12 -7.88 4.60 -10.80
N SER A 13 -7.62 5.28 -9.68
CA SER A 13 -7.18 6.66 -9.69
C SER A 13 -5.82 6.82 -10.37
N LYS A 14 -5.53 8.05 -10.81
CA LYS A 14 -4.22 8.41 -11.39
C LYS A 14 -3.07 8.39 -10.37
N TYR A 15 -3.39 8.33 -9.08
CA TYR A 15 -2.40 8.41 -8.01
C TYR A 15 -1.74 7.05 -7.81
N ARG A 16 -0.41 7.06 -7.75
CA ARG A 16 0.41 5.87 -7.51
C ARG A 16 0.72 5.66 -6.04
N LEU A 17 0.59 6.71 -5.23
CA LEU A 17 0.62 6.63 -3.78
C LEU A 17 -0.77 6.87 -3.22
N VAL A 18 -1.16 6.08 -2.24
CA VAL A 18 -2.41 6.23 -1.50
C VAL A 18 -2.09 6.15 -0.02
N SER A 19 -2.57 7.10 0.77
CA SER A 19 -2.55 6.98 2.23
C SER A 19 -3.96 6.63 2.72
N MET A 20 -4.08 5.54 3.45
CA MET A 20 -5.33 5.05 4.02
C MET A 20 -5.23 5.02 5.54
N GLU A 21 -5.97 5.93 6.19
CA GLU A 21 -6.00 6.04 7.66
C GLU A 21 -7.26 5.35 8.20
N THR A 22 -7.11 4.39 9.11
CA THR A 22 -8.24 3.70 9.76
C THR A 22 -7.86 3.03 11.08
N TYR A 23 -8.79 2.99 12.03
CA TYR A 23 -8.61 2.26 13.30
C TYR A 23 -8.72 0.73 13.16
N ASP A 24 -9.21 0.24 12.03
CA ASP A 24 -9.42 -1.19 11.79
C ASP A 24 -8.72 -1.60 10.49
N THR A 25 -7.38 -1.67 10.58
CA THR A 25 -6.52 -1.96 9.43
C THR A 25 -6.69 -3.40 8.94
N ASP A 26 -6.99 -4.34 9.84
CA ASP A 26 -7.22 -5.74 9.49
C ASP A 26 -8.46 -5.91 8.62
N ARG A 27 -9.57 -5.24 8.95
CA ARG A 27 -10.76 -5.26 8.10
C ARG A 27 -10.52 -4.70 6.70
N VAL A 28 -9.69 -3.67 6.58
CA VAL A 28 -9.31 -3.14 5.26
C VAL A 28 -8.47 -4.17 4.48
N VAL A 29 -7.56 -4.89 5.16
CA VAL A 29 -6.79 -5.99 4.54
C VAL A 29 -7.70 -7.13 4.09
N ASP A 30 -8.72 -7.47 4.86
CA ASP A 30 -9.72 -8.48 4.47
C ASP A 30 -10.46 -8.07 3.19
N LEU A 31 -10.80 -6.79 3.07
CA LEU A 31 -11.48 -6.24 1.90
C LEU A 31 -10.56 -6.23 0.67
N PHE A 32 -9.28 -5.88 0.84
CA PHE A 32 -8.29 -6.06 -0.22
C PHE A 32 -8.07 -7.53 -0.59
N THR A 33 -8.13 -8.43 0.38
CA THR A 33 -8.02 -9.86 0.14
C THR A 33 -9.20 -10.36 -0.68
N GLN A 34 -10.43 -9.93 -0.36
CA GLN A 34 -11.61 -10.21 -1.17
C GLN A 34 -11.45 -9.66 -2.59
N LEU A 35 -11.04 -8.39 -2.72
CA LEU A 35 -10.84 -7.74 -4.01
C LEU A 35 -9.77 -8.44 -4.87
N SER A 36 -8.69 -8.93 -4.24
CA SER A 36 -7.62 -9.65 -4.92
C SER A 36 -8.07 -10.95 -5.58
N ARG A 37 -9.17 -11.56 -5.12
CA ARG A 37 -9.74 -12.79 -5.70
C ARG A 37 -10.45 -12.52 -7.03
N PHE A 38 -10.93 -11.30 -7.23
CA PHE A 38 -11.69 -10.90 -8.42
C PHE A 38 -10.88 -9.98 -9.35
N SER A 39 -9.66 -9.63 -8.97
CA SER A 39 -8.78 -8.75 -9.73
C SER A 39 -7.66 -9.54 -10.41
N ASN A 40 -7.32 -9.16 -11.64
CA ASN A 40 -6.13 -9.69 -12.34
C ASN A 40 -4.82 -9.07 -11.83
N LYS A 41 -4.89 -8.13 -10.87
CA LYS A 41 -3.76 -7.43 -10.28
C LYS A 41 -3.21 -8.25 -9.12
N ALA A 42 -1.88 -8.29 -8.97
CA ALA A 42 -1.27 -8.90 -7.79
C ALA A 42 -1.32 -7.94 -6.60
N PHE A 43 -1.81 -8.41 -5.46
CA PHE A 43 -1.84 -7.66 -4.21
C PHE A 43 -0.79 -8.23 -3.26
N TYR A 44 0.06 -7.36 -2.75
CA TYR A 44 1.11 -7.68 -1.80
C TYR A 44 0.89 -6.90 -0.52
N MET A 45 1.28 -7.50 0.60
CA MET A 45 1.28 -6.84 1.90
C MET A 45 2.65 -6.99 2.54
N SER A 46 3.12 -5.90 3.13
CA SER A 46 4.20 -5.92 4.11
C SER A 46 3.72 -5.32 5.42
N GLN A 47 4.42 -5.68 6.49
CA GLN A 47 4.23 -5.15 7.83
C GLN A 47 5.62 -4.98 8.47
N PRO A 48 5.75 -4.15 9.51
CA PRO A 48 7.04 -3.92 10.15
C PRO A 48 7.67 -5.25 10.61
N ASN A 49 8.97 -5.40 10.40
CA ASN A 49 9.76 -6.57 10.80
C ASN A 49 9.33 -7.92 10.17
N ALA A 50 8.51 -7.90 9.12
CA ALA A 50 8.16 -9.09 8.35
C ALA A 50 8.47 -8.89 6.87
N GLY A 51 8.74 -9.99 6.17
CA GLY A 51 8.87 -9.94 4.72
C GLY A 51 7.52 -9.73 4.05
N MET A 52 7.56 -9.09 2.89
CA MET A 52 6.41 -8.91 2.02
C MET A 52 5.90 -10.27 1.52
N HIS A 53 4.60 -10.41 1.35
CA HIS A 53 3.98 -11.61 0.79
C HIS A 53 2.78 -11.23 -0.06
N ARG A 54 2.31 -12.16 -0.89
CA ARG A 54 1.08 -11.98 -1.68
C ARG A 54 -0.14 -12.22 -0.81
N LEU A 55 -1.17 -11.37 -0.91
CA LEU A 55 -2.45 -11.63 -0.26
C LEU A 55 -3.02 -12.98 -0.73
N GLY A 56 -3.52 -13.78 0.22
CA GLY A 56 -3.95 -15.16 -0.02
C GLY A 56 -2.83 -16.21 0.01
N ALA A 57 -1.56 -15.82 0.13
CA ALA A 57 -0.41 -16.72 0.24
C ALA A 57 0.59 -16.24 1.32
N SER A 58 0.08 -15.92 2.51
CA SER A 58 0.90 -15.35 3.61
C SER A 58 2.02 -16.24 4.13
N HIS A 59 1.92 -17.56 3.93
CA HIS A 59 2.98 -18.51 4.26
C HIS A 59 4.19 -18.44 3.31
N ILE A 60 4.07 -17.76 2.17
CA ILE A 60 5.14 -17.59 1.19
C ILE A 60 5.62 -16.14 1.23
N THR A 61 6.74 -15.94 1.92
CA THR A 61 7.39 -14.62 2.01
C THR A 61 8.33 -14.40 0.83
N ILE A 62 8.32 -13.19 0.29
CA ILE A 62 9.24 -12.74 -0.75
C ILE A 62 10.63 -12.51 -0.10
N PRO A 63 11.70 -13.17 -0.58
CA PRO A 63 13.03 -12.99 -0.04
C PRO A 63 13.52 -11.53 -0.17
N ARG A 64 14.33 -11.06 0.78
CA ARG A 64 14.89 -9.70 0.79
C ARG A 64 13.80 -8.62 0.68
N THR A 65 12.86 -8.65 1.61
CA THR A 65 11.80 -7.62 1.74
C THR A 65 11.49 -7.33 3.22
N GLN A 66 12.47 -7.54 4.10
CA GLN A 66 12.31 -7.35 5.55
C GLN A 66 12.50 -5.89 5.98
N THR A 67 13.26 -5.09 5.21
CA THR A 67 13.47 -3.67 5.48
C THR A 67 12.66 -2.81 4.52
N ALA A 68 12.35 -1.57 4.91
CA ALA A 68 11.64 -0.62 4.05
C ALA A 68 12.36 -0.41 2.71
N LYS A 69 13.69 -0.28 2.75
CA LYS A 69 14.51 -0.15 1.54
C LYS A 69 14.36 -1.37 0.64
N ASP A 70 14.51 -2.57 1.19
CA ASP A 70 14.40 -3.80 0.39
C ASP A 70 12.99 -3.99 -0.19
N GLN A 71 11.95 -3.59 0.55
CA GLN A 71 10.57 -3.59 0.07
C GLN A 71 10.40 -2.64 -1.13
N LEU A 72 10.93 -1.42 -1.06
CA LEU A 72 10.87 -0.47 -2.16
C LEU A 72 11.71 -0.89 -3.36
N ASP A 73 12.91 -1.43 -3.12
CA ASP A 73 13.75 -2.00 -4.19
C ASP A 73 13.00 -3.14 -4.91
N HIS A 74 12.29 -3.98 -4.17
CA HIS A 74 11.45 -5.03 -4.75
C HIS A 74 10.30 -4.45 -5.60
N ILE A 75 9.60 -3.44 -5.09
CA ILE A 75 8.50 -2.76 -5.79
C ILE A 75 9.01 -2.14 -7.10
N GLU A 76 10.12 -1.42 -7.03
CA GLU A 76 10.72 -0.73 -8.17
C GLU A 76 11.17 -1.71 -9.25
N ASN A 77 11.81 -2.83 -8.87
CA ASN A 77 12.34 -3.81 -9.82
C ASN A 77 11.28 -4.80 -10.36
N THR A 78 10.08 -4.81 -9.80
CA THR A 78 8.99 -5.68 -10.31
C THR A 78 8.48 -5.16 -11.64
N ARG A 79 8.46 -6.02 -12.67
CA ARG A 79 8.02 -5.66 -14.03
C ARG A 79 6.50 -5.61 -14.21
N HIS A 80 5.76 -6.30 -13.34
CA HIS A 80 4.32 -6.42 -13.45
C HIS A 80 3.59 -5.37 -12.61
N PHE A 81 2.38 -5.01 -13.06
CA PHE A 81 1.45 -4.23 -12.26
C PHE A 81 1.24 -4.91 -10.90
N GLY A 82 1.37 -4.15 -9.82
CA GLY A 82 1.15 -4.64 -8.46
C GLY A 82 0.56 -3.56 -7.56
N ILE A 83 -0.26 -4.00 -6.60
CA ILE A 83 -0.74 -3.19 -5.48
C ILE A 83 0.03 -3.63 -4.25
N TYR A 84 0.69 -2.68 -3.60
CA TYR A 84 1.57 -2.93 -2.47
C TYR A 84 1.04 -2.20 -1.25
N ILE A 85 0.56 -2.97 -0.28
CA ILE A 85 0.00 -2.48 0.97
C ILE A 85 1.11 -2.51 2.01
N LEU A 86 1.60 -1.34 2.40
CA LEU A 86 2.64 -1.17 3.41
C LEU A 86 1.96 -0.80 4.73
N ARG A 87 1.84 -1.77 5.65
CA ARG A 87 1.26 -1.53 6.97
C ARG A 87 2.25 -0.80 7.87
N ASP A 88 1.72 0.15 8.64
CA ASP A 88 2.43 0.86 9.72
C ASP A 88 3.80 1.41 9.30
N PHE A 89 3.87 2.00 8.11
CA PHE A 89 5.12 2.36 7.43
C PHE A 89 5.73 3.70 7.87
N ASN A 90 5.16 4.37 8.87
CA ASN A 90 5.63 5.70 9.33
C ASN A 90 7.10 5.71 9.70
N TYR A 91 7.61 4.62 10.31
CA TYR A 91 9.02 4.49 10.71
C TYR A 91 10.01 4.71 9.55
N ALA A 92 9.58 4.44 8.31
CA ALA A 92 10.42 4.58 7.12
C ALA A 92 10.23 5.92 6.41
N LEU A 93 9.09 6.60 6.64
CA LEU A 93 8.77 7.88 6.00
C LEU A 93 9.64 9.05 6.54
N GLU A 94 10.35 8.83 7.65
CA GLU A 94 11.34 9.78 8.18
C GLU A 94 12.65 9.79 7.39
N ASP A 95 12.96 8.72 6.65
CA ASP A 95 14.19 8.62 5.86
C ASP A 95 14.03 9.29 4.49
N ARG A 96 14.83 10.33 4.24
CA ARG A 96 14.82 11.08 2.97
C ARG A 96 15.08 10.21 1.73
N LYS A 97 15.87 9.14 1.85
CA LYS A 97 16.14 8.23 0.72
C LYS A 97 14.90 7.41 0.37
N ILE A 98 14.18 6.93 1.39
CA ILE A 98 12.89 6.24 1.22
C ILE A 98 11.88 7.17 0.57
N VAL A 99 11.80 8.43 1.04
CA VAL A 99 10.91 9.44 0.48
C VAL A 99 11.24 9.75 -1.00
N ALA A 100 12.52 9.86 -1.34
CA ALA A 100 12.94 10.05 -2.73
C ALA A 100 12.54 8.87 -3.62
N GLN A 101 12.80 7.64 -3.18
CA GLN A 101 12.44 6.43 -3.92
C GLN A 101 10.93 6.28 -4.11
N LEU A 102 10.12 6.60 -3.08
CA LEU A 102 8.66 6.62 -3.20
C LEU A 102 8.18 7.64 -4.24
N LYS A 103 8.84 8.78 -4.36
CA LYS A 103 8.53 9.79 -5.38
C LYS A 103 8.89 9.28 -6.78
N ASP A 104 10.01 8.58 -6.93
CA ASP A 104 10.40 7.97 -8.20
C ASP A 104 9.39 6.89 -8.62
N ILE A 105 8.99 6.01 -7.69
CA ILE A 105 7.90 5.04 -7.90
C ILE A 105 6.60 5.76 -8.32
N ALA A 106 6.27 6.88 -7.67
CA ALA A 106 5.03 7.60 -7.92
C ALA A 106 4.97 8.28 -9.29
N THR A 107 6.13 8.59 -9.87
CA THR A 107 6.27 9.30 -11.15
C THR A 107 6.70 8.39 -12.29
N SER A 108 7.06 7.13 -11.99
CA SER A 108 7.37 6.11 -12.98
C SER A 108 6.15 5.85 -13.90
N PRO A 109 6.39 5.55 -15.19
CA PRO A 109 5.33 5.10 -16.10
C PRO A 109 4.77 3.72 -15.72
N ASP A 110 5.47 2.98 -14.85
CA ASP A 110 5.01 1.68 -14.38
C ASP A 110 3.72 1.82 -13.58
N ALA A 111 2.77 0.95 -13.87
CA ALA A 111 1.49 0.95 -13.20
C ALA A 111 1.61 0.19 -11.85
N LYS A 112 2.33 0.78 -10.89
CA LYS A 112 2.46 0.29 -9.51
C LYS A 112 1.68 1.20 -8.58
N VAL A 113 0.95 0.63 -7.61
CA VAL A 113 0.24 1.41 -6.60
C VAL A 113 0.75 1.01 -5.23
N VAL A 114 1.24 1.99 -4.48
CA VAL A 114 1.67 1.83 -3.09
C VAL A 114 0.63 2.44 -2.16
N ILE A 115 0.15 1.65 -1.21
CA ILE A 115 -0.86 2.03 -0.24
C ILE A 115 -0.23 1.99 1.15
N PHE A 116 -0.12 3.14 1.79
CA PHE A 116 0.21 3.23 3.22
C PHE A 116 -1.06 2.98 4.02
N LEU A 117 -1.08 1.94 4.84
CA LEU A 117 -2.24 1.56 5.65
C LEU A 117 -1.87 1.58 7.13
N SER A 118 -2.46 2.49 7.89
CA SER A 118 -2.18 2.69 9.32
C SER A 118 -3.34 3.39 10.01
N GLU A 119 -3.34 3.48 11.34
CA GLU A 119 -4.27 4.37 12.05
C GLU A 119 -4.04 5.84 11.70
N PHE A 120 -2.77 6.21 11.53
CA PHE A 120 -2.33 7.52 11.12
C PHE A 120 -1.14 7.39 10.18
N VAL A 121 -1.09 8.21 9.11
CA VAL A 121 0.03 8.23 8.17
C VAL A 121 0.71 9.60 8.23
N ASP A 122 1.94 9.64 8.75
CA ASP A 122 2.76 10.85 8.77
C ASP A 122 3.40 11.10 7.40
N LEU A 123 2.57 11.52 6.45
CA LEU A 123 3.00 11.66 5.06
C LEU A 123 3.90 12.90 4.87
N PRO A 124 5.17 12.72 4.45
CA PRO A 124 6.11 13.80 4.17
C PRO A 124 5.58 14.78 3.13
N ARG A 125 5.95 16.06 3.27
CA ARG A 125 5.43 17.14 2.40
C ARG A 125 5.73 16.88 0.93
N GLU A 126 6.87 16.27 0.62
CA GLU A 126 7.33 15.94 -0.72
C GLU A 126 6.42 14.93 -1.43
N LEU A 127 5.74 14.04 -0.69
CA LEU A 127 4.88 13.00 -1.25
C LEU A 127 3.42 13.44 -1.40
N LYS A 128 3.00 14.51 -0.69
CA LYS A 128 1.60 15.00 -0.72
C LYS A 128 1.05 15.24 -2.13
N PRO A 129 1.79 15.84 -3.09
CA PRO A 129 1.27 16.07 -4.45
C PRO A 129 0.99 14.78 -5.24
N TYR A 130 1.68 13.69 -4.89
CA TYR A 130 1.61 12.40 -5.59
C TYR A 130 0.73 11.38 -4.87
N THR A 131 0.15 11.76 -3.74
CA THR A 131 -0.60 10.86 -2.86
C THR A 131 -2.06 11.24 -2.79
N MET A 132 -2.94 10.28 -3.07
CA MET A 132 -4.35 10.42 -2.73
C MET A 132 -4.56 10.07 -1.25
N ARG A 133 -5.26 10.93 -0.51
CA ARG A 133 -5.62 10.66 0.88
C ARG A 133 -7.03 10.06 0.96
N ALA A 134 -7.14 8.89 1.58
CA ALA A 134 -8.41 8.28 1.96
C ALA A 134 -8.43 8.15 3.49
N LYS A 135 -9.31 8.91 4.16
CA LYS A 135 -9.57 8.71 5.59
C LYS A 135 -10.79 7.80 5.73
N HIS A 136 -10.63 6.72 6.47
CA HIS A 136 -11.70 5.77 6.69
C HIS A 136 -12.07 5.66 8.16
N GLN A 137 -13.25 6.20 8.48
CA GLN A 137 -13.97 5.88 9.70
C GLN A 137 -14.97 4.78 9.36
N LEU A 138 -14.66 3.53 9.68
CA LEU A 138 -15.68 2.49 9.75
C LEU A 138 -16.67 2.94 10.82
N LYS A 139 -17.89 3.27 10.43
CA LYS A 139 -18.98 3.29 11.41
C LYS A 139 -19.09 1.88 11.94
N GLN A 140 -18.83 1.69 13.24
CA GLN A 140 -19.24 0.47 13.92
C GLN A 140 -20.74 0.32 13.66
N ALA A 141 -21.14 -0.76 13.00
CA ALA A 141 -22.53 -1.19 13.05
C ALA A 141 -22.77 -1.57 14.51
N VAL A 142 -23.53 -0.73 15.21
CA VAL A 142 -24.09 -1.02 16.53
C VAL A 142 -25.11 -2.14 16.39
#